data_AF-A0A953T0S7-F1
#
_entry.id   AF-A0A953T0S7-F1
#
_cell.length_a   1.000
_cell.length_b   1.000
_cell.length_c   1.000
_cell.angle_alpha   90.00
_cell.angle_beta   90.00
_cell.angle_gamma   90.00
#
_symmetry.space_group_name_H-M   'P 1'
#
loop_
_entity.id
_entity.type
_entity.pdbx_description
1 polymer ?
#
loop_
_entity_poly.entity_id
_entity_poly.type
_entity_poly.pdbx_seq_one_letter_code
_entity_poly.pdbx_strand_id
1 'polypeptide(L)'
;MDERGFIFVVVVGTAFVLGLIAIVGLLMIANSSRRQRHRAELAELGLRHAREVMGAEREAVRQTLQEVGAELHDNVSQLLMVIHMGLNWLPEGQKPLPRLDASREALAECIKEVRRLGHTLNTDLWEDRTLETALKDLAD
;
A
#
# COMPACT_ATOMS: atom_id res chain seq x y z
N MET A 1 -15.42 48.47 -64.68
CA MET A 1 -15.04 48.08 -63.30
C MET A 1 -13.54 48.20 -63.24
N ASP A 2 -13.04 49.11 -62.42
CA ASP A 2 -11.67 49.59 -62.58
C ASP A 2 -10.68 48.56 -62.03
N GLU A 3 -9.52 48.46 -62.68
CA GLU A 3 -8.46 47.50 -62.36
C GLU A 3 -8.05 47.54 -60.88
N ARG A 4 -8.00 48.75 -60.30
CA ARG A 4 -7.76 48.99 -58.87
C ARG A 4 -8.84 48.39 -57.96
N GLY A 5 -10.10 48.41 -58.38
CA GLY A 5 -11.23 47.84 -57.64
C GLY A 5 -11.19 46.31 -57.65
N PHE A 6 -10.79 45.70 -58.76
CA PHE A 6 -10.55 44.25 -58.83
C PHE A 6 -9.41 43.83 -57.88
N ILE A 7 -8.27 44.52 -57.94
CA ILE A 7 -7.12 44.27 -57.05
C ILE A 7 -7.52 44.41 -55.57
N PHE A 8 -8.28 45.45 -55.21
CA PHE A 8 -8.76 45.65 -53.84
C PHE A 8 -9.61 44.47 -53.33
N VAL A 9 -10.56 43.98 -54.14
CA VAL A 9 -11.40 42.83 -53.78
C VAL A 9 -10.56 41.56 -53.58
N VAL A 10 -9.58 41.31 -54.45
CA VAL A 10 -8.68 40.14 -54.33
C VAL A 10 -7.82 40.22 -53.06
N VAL A 11 -7.27 41.39 -52.73
CA VAL A 11 -6.46 41.60 -51.52
C VAL A 11 -7.30 41.41 -50.25
N VAL A 12 -8.49 42.01 -50.19
CA VAL A 12 -9.39 41.88 -49.02
C VAL A 12 -9.89 40.44 -48.85
N GLY A 13 -10.26 39.76 -49.94
CA GLY A 13 -10.67 38.35 -49.91
C GLY A 13 -9.54 37.44 -49.41
N THR A 14 -8.31 37.66 -49.88
CA THR A 14 -7.13 36.89 -49.44
C THR A 14 -6.84 37.12 -47.96
N ALA A 15 -6.87 38.37 -47.49
CA ALA A 15 -6.68 38.71 -46.09
C ALA A 15 -7.77 38.10 -45.18
N PHE A 16 -9.02 38.06 -45.62
CA PHE A 16 -10.12 37.43 -44.90
C PHE A 16 -9.93 35.92 -44.74
N VAL A 17 -9.53 35.22 -45.82
CA VAL A 17 -9.22 33.77 -45.78
C VAL A 17 -8.04 33.48 -44.84
N LEU A 18 -6.96 34.27 -44.89
CA LEU A 18 -5.82 34.14 -43.97
C LEU A 18 -6.23 34.37 -42.51
N GLY A 19 -7.08 35.36 -42.24
CA GLY A 19 -7.65 35.61 -40.91
C GLY A 19 -8.48 34.42 -40.40
N LEU A 20 -9.31 33.81 -41.26
CA LEU A 20 -10.09 32.63 -40.92
C LEU A 20 -9.19 31.44 -40.55
N ILE A 21 -8.14 31.19 -41.34
CA ILE A 21 -7.15 30.14 -41.08
C ILE A 21 -6.43 30.38 -39.74
N ALA A 22 -6.04 31.62 -39.45
CA ALA A 22 -5.38 31.96 -38.19
C ALA A 22 -6.29 31.73 -36.97
N ILE A 23 -7.59 32.08 -37.06
CA ILE A 23 -8.58 31.83 -36.01
C ILE A 23 -8.77 30.32 -35.78
N VAL A 24 -8.92 29.53 -36.85
CA VAL A 24 -9.04 28.07 -36.74
C VAL A 24 -7.79 27.45 -36.12
N GLY A 25 -6.59 27.89 -36.52
CA GLY A 25 -5.32 27.44 -35.93
C GLY A 25 -5.22 27.75 -34.44
N LEU A 26 -5.57 28.97 -34.02
CA LEU A 26 -5.60 29.38 -32.62
C LEU A 26 -6.57 28.52 -31.80
N LEU A 27 -7.77 28.27 -32.32
CA LEU A 27 -8.78 27.41 -31.68
C LEU A 27 -8.31 25.96 -31.57
N MET A 28 -7.65 25.41 -32.59
CA MET A 28 -7.06 24.06 -32.52
C MET A 28 -5.96 23.97 -31.47
N ILE A 29 -5.06 24.96 -31.38
CA ILE A 29 -4.00 25.01 -30.35
C ILE A 29 -4.60 25.11 -28.96
N ALA A 30 -5.58 26.00 -28.75
CA ALA A 30 -6.25 26.17 -27.45
C ALA A 30 -7.01 24.90 -27.01
N ASN A 31 -7.75 24.27 -27.92
CA ASN A 31 -8.44 22.99 -27.69
C ASN A 31 -7.46 21.84 -27.39
N SER A 32 -6.36 21.76 -28.14
CA SER A 32 -5.29 20.77 -27.91
C SER A 32 -4.67 20.93 -26.53
N SER A 33 -4.27 22.15 -26.15
CA SER A 33 -3.67 22.44 -24.85
C SER A 33 -4.63 22.10 -23.69
N ARG A 34 -5.92 22.46 -23.81
CA ARG A 34 -6.95 22.07 -22.83
C ARG A 34 -7.09 20.55 -22.71
N ARG A 35 -7.10 19.81 -23.83
CA ARG A 35 -7.17 18.33 -23.84
C ARG A 35 -5.92 17.67 -23.27
N GLN A 36 -4.74 18.25 -23.47
CA GLN A 36 -3.49 17.77 -22.86
C GLN A 36 -3.49 17.96 -21.35
N ARG A 37 -3.84 19.17 -20.86
CA ARG A 37 -3.97 19.45 -19.42
C ARG A 37 -4.97 18.53 -18.74
N HIS A 38 -6.17 18.39 -19.31
CA HIS A 38 -7.20 17.53 -18.73
C HIS A 38 -6.80 16.04 -18.69
N ARG A 39 -6.04 15.56 -19.68
CA ARG A 39 -5.45 14.20 -19.64
C ARG A 39 -4.38 14.05 -18.56
N ALA A 40 -3.56 15.08 -18.34
CA ALA A 40 -2.56 15.08 -17.26
C ALA A 40 -3.22 15.12 -15.87
N GLU A 41 -4.26 15.96 -15.69
CA GLU A 41 -5.08 16.02 -14.47
C GLU A 41 -5.71 14.66 -14.16
N LEU A 42 -6.34 14.00 -15.14
CA LEU A 42 -6.93 12.67 -14.97
C LEU A 42 -5.89 11.59 -14.66
N ALA A 43 -4.71 11.65 -15.28
CA ALA A 43 -3.61 10.72 -14.99
C ALA A 43 -3.04 10.93 -13.58
N GLU A 44 -2.90 12.19 -13.14
CA GLU A 44 -2.45 12.51 -11.78
C GLU A 44 -3.47 12.07 -10.73
N LEU A 45 -4.77 12.30 -10.97
CA LEU A 45 -5.86 11.81 -10.10
C LEU A 45 -5.83 10.28 -9.99
N GLY A 46 -5.65 9.56 -11.09
CA GLY A 46 -5.47 8.10 -11.07
C GLY A 46 -4.24 7.66 -10.27
N LEU A 47 -3.11 8.35 -10.43
CA LEU A 47 -1.88 8.08 -9.68
C LEU A 47 -1.96 8.48 -8.20
N ARG A 48 -2.82 9.43 -7.82
CA ARG A 48 -3.11 9.75 -6.41
C ARG A 48 -4.01 8.67 -5.81
N HIS A 49 -5.13 8.37 -6.45
CA HIS A 49 -6.08 7.35 -6.01
C HIS A 49 -5.44 5.96 -5.85
N ALA A 50 -4.60 5.53 -6.79
CA ALA A 50 -3.87 4.26 -6.68
C ALA A 50 -2.89 4.21 -5.48
N ARG A 51 -2.31 5.36 -5.08
CA ARG A 51 -1.47 5.46 -3.87
C ARG A 51 -2.31 5.50 -2.59
N GLU A 52 -3.46 6.15 -2.61
CA GLU A 52 -4.42 6.18 -1.51
C GLU A 52 -4.96 4.77 -1.21
N VAL A 53 -5.35 4.02 -2.26
CA VAL A 53 -5.80 2.62 -2.13
C VAL A 53 -4.70 1.71 -1.59
N MET A 54 -3.49 1.73 -2.18
CA MET A 54 -2.37 0.93 -1.66
C MET A 54 -1.94 1.35 -0.23
N GLY A 55 -2.17 2.60 0.17
CA GLY A 55 -1.97 3.04 1.54
C GLY A 55 -3.02 2.44 2.49
N ALA A 56 -4.31 2.53 2.13
CA ALA A 56 -5.41 1.98 2.91
C ALA A 56 -5.36 0.45 3.03
N GLU A 57 -4.98 -0.27 1.98
CA GLU A 57 -4.76 -1.72 2.01
C GLU A 57 -3.64 -2.10 2.99
N ARG A 58 -2.51 -1.38 2.96
CA ARG A 58 -1.39 -1.60 3.89
C ARG A 58 -1.78 -1.30 5.33
N GLU A 59 -2.52 -0.23 5.57
CA GLU A 59 -2.94 0.15 6.92
C GLU A 59 -3.96 -0.85 7.50
N ALA A 60 -4.92 -1.30 6.69
CA ALA A 60 -5.87 -2.35 7.08
C ALA A 60 -5.14 -3.67 7.40
N VAL A 61 -4.12 -4.04 6.61
CA VAL A 61 -3.27 -5.21 6.91
C VAL A 61 -2.42 -4.99 8.17
N ARG A 62 -1.83 -3.81 8.38
CA ARG A 62 -1.06 -3.47 9.60
C ARG A 62 -1.92 -3.60 10.84
N GLN A 63 -3.11 -2.97 10.85
CA GLN A 63 -4.08 -3.09 11.93
C GLN A 63 -4.48 -4.56 12.18
N THR A 64 -4.79 -5.32 11.12
CA THR A 64 -5.16 -6.73 11.23
C THR A 64 -4.03 -7.58 11.85
N LEU A 65 -2.77 -7.35 11.46
CA LEU A 65 -1.62 -8.07 12.01
C LEU A 65 -1.33 -7.69 13.47
N GLN A 66 -1.53 -6.43 13.86
CA GLN A 66 -1.44 -5.98 15.24
C GLN A 66 -2.52 -6.61 16.12
N GLU A 67 -3.78 -6.60 15.65
CA GLU A 67 -4.92 -7.21 16.36
C GLU A 67 -4.75 -8.73 16.53
N VAL A 68 -4.37 -9.45 15.46
CA VAL A 68 -4.02 -10.88 15.53
C VAL A 68 -2.79 -11.12 16.41
N GLY A 69 -1.78 -10.26 16.39
CA GLY A 69 -0.58 -10.36 17.22
C GLY A 69 -0.88 -10.19 18.72
N ALA A 70 -1.81 -9.30 19.06
CA ALA A 70 -2.30 -9.08 20.41
C ALA A 70 -3.17 -10.24 20.90
N GLU A 71 -4.18 -10.67 20.13
CA GLU A 71 -5.01 -11.83 20.48
C GLU A 71 -4.17 -13.12 20.62
N LEU A 72 -3.19 -13.33 19.74
CA LEU A 72 -2.27 -14.47 19.81
C LEU A 72 -1.39 -14.38 21.06
N HIS A 73 -0.87 -13.20 21.41
CA HIS A 73 -0.09 -13.08 22.64
C HIS A 73 -0.97 -13.38 23.85
N ASP A 74 -2.07 -12.67 24.04
CA ASP A 74 -2.84 -12.78 25.27
C ASP A 74 -3.56 -14.13 25.38
N ASN A 75 -4.43 -14.48 24.44
CA ASN A 75 -5.28 -15.67 24.58
C ASN A 75 -4.46 -16.96 24.60
N VAL A 76 -3.50 -17.11 23.68
CA VAL A 76 -2.75 -18.38 23.56
C VAL A 76 -1.66 -18.47 24.63
N SER A 77 -0.98 -17.39 24.99
CA SER A 77 0.01 -17.46 26.08
C SER A 77 -0.66 -17.70 27.43
N GLN A 78 -1.85 -17.14 27.68
CA GLN A 78 -2.64 -17.44 28.88
C GLN A 78 -3.07 -18.90 28.92
N LEU A 79 -3.59 -19.45 27.81
CA LEU A 79 -4.03 -20.85 27.75
C LEU A 79 -2.86 -21.82 28.02
N LEU A 80 -1.71 -21.57 27.38
CA LEU A 80 -0.48 -22.35 27.61
C LEU A 80 0.03 -22.21 29.06
N MET A 81 -0.07 -21.02 29.67
CA MET A 81 0.31 -20.81 31.08
C MET A 81 -0.59 -21.58 32.05
N VAL A 82 -1.91 -21.66 31.78
CA VAL A 82 -2.84 -22.52 32.53
C VAL A 82 -2.46 -23.99 32.39
N ILE A 83 -2.06 -24.43 31.18
CA ILE A 83 -1.57 -25.79 30.95
C ILE A 83 -0.26 -26.04 31.72
N HIS A 84 0.65 -25.06 31.88
CA HIS A 84 1.74 -25.24 32.85
C HIS A 84 1.14 -25.43 34.23
N MET A 85 0.39 -24.47 34.78
CA MET A 85 -0.10 -24.55 36.15
C MET A 85 -0.74 -25.91 36.48
N GLY A 86 -1.52 -26.48 35.55
CA GLY A 86 -2.03 -27.87 35.63
C GLY A 86 -0.96 -28.97 35.61
N LEU A 87 -0.02 -28.98 34.65
CA LEU A 87 1.12 -29.92 34.63
C LEU A 87 2.12 -29.70 35.78
N ASN A 88 2.10 -28.50 36.36
CA ASN A 88 3.11 -27.94 37.26
C ASN A 88 2.73 -28.30 38.71
N TRP A 89 1.43 -28.50 38.98
CA TRP A 89 0.86 -29.15 40.16
C TRP A 89 1.23 -30.64 40.27
N LEU A 90 1.45 -31.12 41.50
CA LEU A 90 1.41 -32.54 41.86
C LEU A 90 0.65 -32.72 43.19
N PRO A 91 -0.17 -33.77 43.36
CA PRO A 91 -0.64 -34.22 44.65
C PRO A 91 0.52 -34.71 45.54
N GLU A 92 0.39 -34.56 46.85
CA GLU A 92 1.40 -35.01 47.81
C GLU A 92 1.70 -36.52 47.69
N GLY A 93 2.99 -36.88 47.82
CA GLY A 93 3.46 -38.27 47.80
C GLY A 93 3.80 -38.86 46.43
N GLN A 94 3.46 -38.20 45.31
CA GLN A 94 3.84 -38.68 43.97
C GLN A 94 5.20 -38.10 43.52
N LYS A 95 6.06 -38.93 42.91
CA LYS A 95 7.24 -38.46 42.19
C LYS A 95 6.85 -38.09 40.75
N PRO A 96 7.36 -36.98 40.18
CA PRO A 96 7.15 -36.66 38.78
C PRO A 96 7.73 -37.76 37.88
N LEU A 97 7.02 -38.10 36.80
CA LEU A 97 7.54 -38.97 35.76
C LEU A 97 8.47 -38.15 34.84
N PRO A 98 9.58 -38.70 34.31
CA PRO A 98 10.46 -37.95 33.40
C PRO A 98 9.77 -37.39 32.14
N ARG A 99 8.66 -38.01 31.71
CA ARG A 99 7.80 -37.47 30.63
C ARG A 99 7.05 -36.20 31.01
N LEU A 100 6.75 -36.00 32.30
CA LEU A 100 6.09 -34.79 32.79
C LEU A 100 7.04 -33.59 32.65
N ASP A 101 8.29 -33.73 33.10
CA ASP A 101 9.28 -32.65 33.03
C ASP A 101 9.60 -32.25 31.58
N ALA A 102 9.81 -33.23 30.69
CA ALA A 102 9.96 -32.97 29.25
C ALA A 102 8.72 -32.29 28.62
N SER A 103 7.51 -32.59 29.13
CA SER A 103 6.27 -31.91 28.68
C SER A 103 6.16 -30.48 29.21
N ARG A 104 6.69 -30.19 30.41
CA ARG A 104 6.76 -28.82 30.97
C ARG A 104 7.76 -27.96 30.18
N GLU A 105 8.92 -28.52 29.86
CA GLU A 105 9.98 -27.84 29.12
C GLU A 105 9.53 -27.50 27.69
N ALA A 106 8.97 -28.48 26.95
CA ALA A 106 8.40 -28.25 25.63
C ALA A 106 7.27 -27.20 25.62
N LEU A 107 6.46 -27.16 26.69
CA LEU A 107 5.40 -26.15 26.85
C LEU A 107 5.96 -24.76 27.14
N ALA A 108 7.03 -24.65 27.93
CA ALA A 108 7.70 -23.37 28.19
C ALA A 108 8.35 -22.79 26.92
N GLU A 109 8.96 -23.64 26.09
CA GLU A 109 9.47 -23.27 24.76
C GLU A 109 8.31 -22.80 23.84
N CYS A 110 7.17 -23.49 23.88
CA CYS A 110 5.97 -23.10 23.13
C CYS A 110 5.41 -21.74 23.55
N ILE A 111 5.32 -21.44 24.86
CA ILE A 111 4.92 -20.12 25.39
C ILE A 111 5.84 -19.03 24.86
N LYS A 112 7.15 -19.27 24.91
CA LYS A 112 8.20 -18.35 24.47
C LYS A 112 8.10 -18.07 22.97
N GLU A 113 7.87 -19.08 22.14
CA GLU A 113 7.71 -18.91 20.70
C GLU A 113 6.38 -18.25 20.30
N VAL A 114 5.26 -18.58 20.96
CA VAL A 114 3.98 -17.88 20.76
C VAL A 114 4.09 -16.40 21.13
N ARG A 115 4.74 -16.08 22.26
CA ARG A 115 5.04 -14.69 22.64
C ARG A 115 5.95 -14.00 21.62
N ARG A 116 6.98 -14.68 21.10
CA ARG A 116 7.86 -14.15 20.05
C ARG A 116 7.09 -13.85 18.77
N LEU A 117 6.19 -14.74 18.35
CA LEU A 117 5.35 -14.56 17.16
C LEU A 117 4.35 -13.41 17.32
N GLY A 118 3.62 -13.34 18.44
CA GLY A 118 2.71 -12.23 18.74
C GLY A 118 3.43 -10.88 18.76
N HIS A 119 4.61 -10.81 19.38
CA HIS A 119 5.47 -9.63 19.35
C HIS A 119 5.97 -9.29 17.93
N THR A 120 6.29 -10.29 17.11
CA THR A 120 6.75 -10.12 15.71
C THR A 120 5.62 -9.69 14.76
N LEU A 121 4.37 -10.03 15.08
CA LEU A 121 3.18 -9.59 14.35
C LEU A 121 2.74 -8.17 14.73
N ASN A 122 2.87 -7.81 16.01
CA ASN A 122 2.46 -6.52 16.55
C ASN A 122 3.55 -5.42 16.45
N THR A 123 4.83 -5.80 16.36
CA THR A 123 5.95 -4.86 16.18
C THR A 123 6.29 -4.73 14.70
N ASP A 124 6.62 -3.53 14.25
CA ASP A 124 6.66 -3.17 12.84
C ASP A 124 7.82 -3.75 12.02
N LEU A 125 7.67 -5.02 11.63
CA LEU A 125 8.46 -5.65 10.56
C LEU A 125 8.31 -4.98 9.18
N TRP A 126 7.41 -3.99 9.06
CA TRP A 126 7.00 -3.35 7.82
C TRP A 126 7.41 -1.88 7.68
N GLU A 127 7.88 -1.21 8.75
CA GLU A 127 8.35 0.18 8.64
C GLU A 127 9.76 0.28 8.02
N ASP A 128 10.63 -0.71 8.24
CA ASP A 128 12.05 -0.65 7.85
C ASP A 128 12.41 -1.51 6.61
N ARG A 129 11.50 -2.38 6.15
CA ARG A 129 11.68 -3.16 4.91
C ARG A 129 11.39 -2.32 3.66
N THR A 130 12.31 -1.43 3.33
CA THR A 130 12.32 -0.78 2.02
C THR A 130 12.42 -1.82 0.89
N LEU A 131 11.91 -1.47 -0.30
CA LEU A 131 11.91 -2.37 -1.46
C LEU A 131 13.32 -2.76 -1.92
N GLU A 132 14.34 -1.95 -1.59
CA GLU A 132 15.75 -2.25 -1.84
C GLU A 132 16.26 -3.39 -0.94
N THR A 133 15.91 -3.40 0.34
CA THR A 133 16.30 -4.47 1.27
C THR A 133 15.70 -5.82 0.85
N ALA A 134 14.41 -5.81 0.47
CA ALA A 134 13.70 -7.01 0.02
C ALA A 134 14.20 -7.58 -1.33
N LEU A 135 14.87 -6.75 -2.16
CA LEU A 135 15.50 -7.21 -3.41
C LEU A 135 16.94 -7.74 -3.21
N LYS A 136 17.62 -7.33 -2.13
CA LYS A 136 18.94 -7.87 -1.75
C LYS A 136 18.82 -9.27 -1.12
N ASP A 137 17.87 -9.45 -0.19
CA ASP A 137 17.51 -10.75 0.42
C ASP A 137 17.10 -11.84 -0.62
N LEU A 138 16.90 -11.49 -1.90
CA LEU A 138 16.50 -12.39 -2.98
C LEU A 138 17.61 -12.62 -4.03
N ALA A 139 18.82 -12.08 -3.80
CA ALA A 139 19.96 -12.14 -4.73
C ALA A 139 21.18 -12.89 -4.16
N ASP A 140 21.17 -13.20 -2.86
CA ASP A 140 22.13 -14.04 -2.13
C ASP A 140 21.54 -15.43 -1.81
#